data_AF-A0A672L5J7-F1
#
_entry.id   AF-A0A672L5J7-F1
#
_cell.length_a   1.000
_cell.length_b   1.000
_cell.length_c   1.000
_cell.angle_alpha   90.00
_cell.angle_beta   90.00
_cell.angle_gamma   90.00
#
_symmetry.space_group_name_H-M   'P 1'
#
loop_
_entity.id
_entity.type
_entity.pdbx_description
1 polymer ?
#
loop_
_entity_poly.entity_id
_entity_poly.type
_entity_poly.pdbx_seq_one_letter_code
_entity_poly.pdbx_strand_id
1 'polypeptide(L)'
;MSMFSTGILVLTSPLHVLPLRIAPVLTSAAQVVERTLYVHLHPGLNLGTGGQVRPAYIPPVVDLCTLISCLYSNAADICAHLDVRVLLSNVRAQSAALSGNNGPFPTPQTLSHSPEVVLTDFPIQDSGQSSLVTQCLQKYAGHCYICKPCLSSVLLYPRLKEVEEDDDRRGRAAQLKPLETFSDVVVGGTFDRLHGAHKTLLNISCLMANRRFVIGVCDQELLKNKVLKELIEPYDQRVQKLQDFLNDVKPSLEYEIVPLSDPFGPSVSDPELQCIVVSEETRKGGEAVNRKRVENRLAELVLYEIQLLKDAHHADIEEEKISSSSLRTRLLGTLLKAPSVRKSCSLKLYDRNEPKSTSRLQQLLPLFWSQAVKRIVQRDGVKEEDALRRLKSQWLNAKLIEHANVVLCTLWEPDVTQRQVLKTWTLLQQRIQKRLEEIRPSP
;
A
#
# COMPACT_ATOMS: atom_id res chain seq x y z
N MET A 1 -21.32 15.41 -11.62
CA MET A 1 -21.57 14.13 -12.32
C MET A 1 -21.35 13.03 -11.30
N SER A 2 -22.15 11.96 -11.31
CA SER A 2 -21.85 10.77 -10.50
C SER A 2 -20.51 10.19 -10.94
N MET A 3 -19.62 9.92 -9.98
CA MET A 3 -18.32 9.29 -10.28
C MET A 3 -18.53 7.85 -10.75
N PHE A 4 -17.65 7.37 -11.62
CA PHE A 4 -17.61 5.97 -12.03
C PHE A 4 -16.91 5.14 -10.97
N SER A 5 -17.38 3.92 -10.72
CA SER A 5 -16.73 3.05 -9.72
C SER A 5 -15.33 2.63 -10.18
N THR A 6 -15.18 2.33 -11.48
CA THR A 6 -13.96 1.76 -12.04
C THR A 6 -13.65 2.40 -13.40
N GLY A 7 -12.40 2.81 -13.59
CA GLY A 7 -11.93 3.36 -14.85
C GLY A 7 -10.61 2.77 -15.32
N ILE A 8 -10.34 2.87 -16.63
CA ILE A 8 -9.02 2.62 -17.22
C ILE A 8 -8.46 3.94 -17.75
N LEU A 9 -7.27 4.32 -17.28
CA LEU A 9 -6.47 5.41 -17.82
C LEU A 9 -5.46 4.87 -18.83
N VAL A 10 -5.64 5.21 -20.11
CA VAL A 10 -4.69 4.91 -21.17
C VAL A 10 -3.72 6.07 -21.33
N LEU A 11 -2.48 5.87 -20.88
CA LEU A 11 -1.39 6.82 -21.02
C LEU A 11 -0.74 6.67 -22.40
N THR A 12 -0.88 7.72 -23.20
CA THR A 12 -0.52 7.80 -24.62
C THR A 12 0.66 8.73 -24.88
N SER A 13 0.99 9.64 -23.96
CA SER A 13 2.15 10.52 -24.13
C SER A 13 3.45 9.72 -24.28
N PRO A 14 4.47 10.25 -24.98
CA PRO A 14 5.79 9.65 -25.03
C PRO A 14 6.37 9.41 -23.64
N LEU A 15 7.15 8.34 -23.49
CA LEU A 15 7.61 7.86 -22.18
C LEU A 15 8.42 8.91 -21.38
N HIS A 16 9.20 9.73 -22.07
CA HIS A 16 9.99 10.81 -21.45
C HIS A 16 9.13 11.99 -20.96
N VAL A 17 7.90 12.16 -21.47
CA VAL A 17 6.97 13.22 -21.07
C VAL A 17 6.10 12.79 -19.90
N LEU A 18 5.77 11.49 -19.81
CA LEU A 18 4.83 10.96 -18.82
C LEU A 18 5.17 11.31 -17.36
N PRO A 19 6.43 11.26 -16.88
CA PRO A 19 6.76 11.64 -15.50
C PRO A 19 6.30 13.05 -15.12
N LEU A 20 6.30 13.99 -16.06
CA LEU A 20 5.84 15.38 -15.85
C LEU A 20 4.31 15.51 -15.86
N ARG A 21 3.60 14.54 -16.46
CA ARG A 21 2.14 14.58 -16.64
C ARG A 21 1.39 13.68 -15.65
N ILE A 22 2.05 12.72 -15.00
CA ILE A 22 1.40 11.77 -14.08
C ILE A 22 0.57 12.50 -13.01
N ALA A 23 1.16 13.46 -12.30
CA ALA A 23 0.48 14.15 -11.21
C ALA A 23 -0.84 14.82 -11.65
N PRO A 24 -0.87 15.74 -12.64
CA PRO A 24 -2.11 16.39 -13.05
C PRO A 24 -3.10 15.44 -13.73
N VAL A 25 -2.61 14.38 -14.40
CA VAL A 25 -3.47 13.34 -14.99
C VAL A 25 -4.17 12.54 -13.89
N LEU A 26 -3.43 12.10 -12.86
CA LEU A 26 -4.01 11.36 -11.73
C LEU A 26 -5.00 12.23 -10.93
N THR A 27 -4.69 13.51 -10.71
CA THR A 27 -5.62 14.47 -10.08
C THR A 27 -6.93 14.54 -10.86
N SER A 28 -6.86 14.61 -12.19
CA SER A 28 -8.06 14.67 -13.04
C SER A 28 -8.83 13.34 -13.03
N ALA A 29 -8.12 12.21 -13.11
CA ALA A 29 -8.74 10.89 -13.06
C ALA A 29 -9.46 10.62 -11.73
N ALA A 30 -8.90 11.10 -10.61
CA ALA A 30 -9.48 10.95 -9.28
C ALA A 30 -10.79 11.74 -9.08
N GLN A 31 -11.10 12.71 -9.94
CA GLN A 31 -12.40 13.39 -9.93
C GLN A 31 -13.48 12.60 -10.68
N VAL A 32 -13.08 11.60 -11.47
CA VAL A 32 -13.96 10.83 -12.36
C VAL A 32 -14.19 9.42 -11.83
N VAL A 33 -13.20 8.83 -11.15
CA VAL A 33 -13.21 7.44 -10.68
C VAL A 33 -13.19 7.39 -9.14
N GLU A 34 -14.00 6.52 -8.54
CA GLU A 34 -14.20 6.46 -7.08
C GLU A 34 -13.45 5.31 -6.39
N ARG A 35 -13.31 4.13 -7.03
CA ARG A 35 -12.74 2.94 -6.37
C ARG A 35 -11.46 2.42 -7.00
N THR A 36 -11.50 2.04 -8.27
CA THR A 36 -10.37 1.35 -8.91
C THR A 36 -9.98 2.05 -10.20
N LEU A 37 -8.71 2.44 -10.29
CA LEU A 37 -8.13 3.06 -11.48
C LEU A 37 -7.06 2.14 -12.06
N TYR A 38 -7.41 1.50 -13.17
CA TYR A 38 -6.46 0.75 -13.96
C TYR A 38 -5.64 1.71 -14.83
N VAL A 39 -4.33 1.50 -14.93
CA VAL A 39 -3.47 2.32 -15.79
C VAL A 39 -2.86 1.43 -16.87
N HIS A 40 -3.19 1.71 -18.13
CA HIS A 40 -2.66 1.06 -19.31
C HIS A 40 -1.60 1.95 -19.97
N LEU A 41 -0.39 1.44 -20.15
CA LEU A 41 0.69 2.18 -20.81
C LEU A 41 0.73 1.87 -22.31
N HIS A 42 0.55 2.87 -23.16
CA HIS A 42 0.83 2.77 -24.60
C HIS A 42 1.48 4.07 -25.12
N PRO A 43 2.73 4.36 -24.72
CA PRO A 43 3.41 5.59 -25.10
C PRO A 43 3.50 5.72 -26.63
N GLY A 44 3.13 6.88 -27.16
CA GLY A 44 3.12 7.17 -28.60
C GLY A 44 1.85 6.73 -29.35
N LEU A 45 0.83 6.23 -28.64
CA LEU A 45 -0.45 5.88 -29.25
C LEU A 45 -1.12 7.13 -29.87
N ASN A 46 -1.34 7.10 -31.19
CA ASN A 46 -2.04 8.17 -31.89
C ASN A 46 -3.53 7.83 -32.04
N LEU A 47 -4.39 8.68 -31.46
CA LEU A 47 -5.86 8.54 -31.52
C LEU A 47 -6.53 9.54 -32.47
N GLY A 48 -5.77 10.52 -33.00
CA GLY A 48 -6.30 11.61 -33.83
C GLY A 48 -6.45 11.26 -35.31
N THR A 49 -5.69 10.26 -35.79
CA THR A 49 -5.87 9.73 -37.14
C THR A 49 -6.94 8.63 -37.06
N GLY A 50 -8.05 8.77 -37.80
CA GLY A 50 -9.19 7.83 -37.77
C GLY A 50 -8.91 6.41 -38.29
N GLY A 51 -7.66 5.96 -38.28
CA GLY A 51 -7.24 4.61 -38.62
C GLY A 51 -7.58 3.58 -37.54
N GLN A 52 -7.37 2.29 -37.85
CA GLN A 52 -7.58 1.21 -36.88
C GLN A 52 -6.50 1.24 -35.79
N VAL A 53 -6.84 1.81 -34.64
CA VAL A 53 -6.00 1.77 -33.43
C VAL A 53 -6.03 0.35 -32.87
N ARG A 54 -4.87 -0.31 -32.81
CA ARG A 54 -4.73 -1.66 -32.27
C ARG A 54 -3.76 -1.70 -31.10
N PRO A 55 -3.99 -2.59 -30.12
CA PRO A 55 -3.03 -2.85 -29.07
C PRO A 55 -1.72 -3.40 -29.65
N ALA A 56 -0.58 -2.93 -29.14
CA ALA A 56 0.75 -3.35 -29.56
C ALA A 56 1.60 -3.71 -28.34
N TYR A 57 2.54 -4.63 -28.53
CA TYR A 57 3.54 -4.94 -27.50
C TYR A 57 4.52 -3.78 -27.36
N ILE A 58 4.88 -3.46 -26.13
CA ILE A 58 5.99 -2.57 -25.79
C ILE A 58 7.11 -3.37 -25.10
N PRO A 59 8.39 -3.08 -25.39
CA PRO A 59 9.50 -3.77 -24.75
C PRO A 59 9.64 -3.33 -23.28
N PRO A 60 10.10 -4.22 -22.39
CA PRO A 60 10.48 -3.84 -21.03
C PRO A 60 11.76 -2.99 -21.09
N VAL A 61 11.69 -1.78 -20.54
CA VAL A 61 12.78 -0.80 -20.51
C VAL A 61 12.91 -0.21 -19.11
N VAL A 62 14.12 0.21 -18.74
CA VAL A 62 14.40 0.75 -17.39
C VAL A 62 13.50 1.93 -17.04
N ASP A 63 13.20 2.80 -18.02
CA ASP A 63 12.31 3.94 -17.88
C ASP A 63 10.89 3.56 -17.41
N LEU A 64 10.40 2.35 -17.75
CA LEU A 64 9.10 1.88 -17.25
C LEU A 64 9.13 1.59 -15.76
N CYS A 65 10.23 1.06 -15.22
CA CYS A 65 10.38 0.85 -13.77
C CYS A 65 10.31 2.20 -13.03
N THR A 66 11.05 3.21 -13.53
CA THR A 66 11.03 4.57 -12.98
C THR A 66 9.63 5.19 -13.06
N LEU A 67 8.93 4.99 -14.19
CA LEU A 67 7.57 5.48 -14.38
C LEU A 67 6.58 4.84 -13.40
N ILE A 68 6.65 3.52 -13.20
CA ILE A 68 5.78 2.79 -12.26
C ILE A 68 6.00 3.28 -10.83
N SER A 69 7.26 3.43 -10.41
CA SER A 69 7.60 3.99 -9.10
C SER A 69 7.05 5.42 -8.94
N CYS A 70 7.24 6.27 -9.95
CA CYS A 70 6.70 7.63 -9.98
C CYS A 70 5.16 7.63 -9.88
N LEU A 71 4.50 6.74 -10.61
CA LEU A 71 3.04 6.64 -10.63
C LEU A 71 2.47 6.25 -9.28
N TYR A 72 3.01 5.20 -8.64
CA TYR A 72 2.53 4.77 -7.33
C TYR A 72 2.87 5.78 -6.22
N SER A 73 4.00 6.50 -6.32
CA SER A 73 4.31 7.61 -5.41
C SER A 73 3.26 8.72 -5.53
N ASN A 74 2.99 9.21 -6.74
CA ASN A 74 1.99 10.25 -6.97
C ASN A 74 0.58 9.78 -6.61
N ALA A 75 0.24 8.52 -6.86
CA ALA A 75 -1.05 7.96 -6.50
C ALA A 75 -1.26 7.93 -4.98
N ALA A 76 -0.23 7.60 -4.21
CA ALA A 76 -0.28 7.65 -2.75
C ALA A 76 -0.53 9.07 -2.23
N ASP A 77 0.01 10.09 -2.90
CA ASP A 77 -0.11 11.48 -2.45
C ASP A 77 -1.44 12.13 -2.89
N ILE A 78 -1.86 11.88 -4.14
CA ILE A 78 -2.94 12.61 -4.82
C ILE A 78 -4.28 11.86 -4.69
N CYS A 79 -4.25 10.54 -4.81
CA CYS A 79 -5.46 9.73 -4.89
C CYS A 79 -5.39 8.47 -4.02
N ALA A 80 -4.97 8.63 -2.76
CA ALA A 80 -4.83 7.56 -1.77
C ALA A 80 -6.10 6.71 -1.54
N HIS A 81 -7.27 7.25 -1.86
CA HIS A 81 -8.55 6.55 -1.77
C HIS A 81 -8.79 5.55 -2.91
N LEU A 82 -8.03 5.66 -4.01
CA LEU A 82 -8.15 4.78 -5.17
C LEU A 82 -7.23 3.57 -5.07
N ASP A 83 -7.78 2.42 -5.45
CA ASP A 83 -7.00 1.25 -5.81
C ASP A 83 -6.42 1.41 -7.22
N VAL A 84 -5.25 2.04 -7.31
CA VAL A 84 -4.51 2.16 -8.58
C VAL A 84 -3.79 0.86 -8.91
N ARG A 85 -3.91 0.37 -10.15
CA ARG A 85 -3.23 -0.85 -10.65
C ARG A 85 -2.65 -0.61 -12.04
N VAL A 86 -1.33 -0.75 -12.20
CA VAL A 86 -0.67 -0.59 -13.51
C VAL A 86 -0.67 -1.92 -14.27
N LEU A 87 -1.29 -1.92 -15.45
CA LEU A 87 -1.45 -3.09 -16.31
C LEU A 87 -0.23 -3.28 -17.22
N LEU A 88 0.26 -4.52 -17.31
CA LEU A 88 1.48 -4.91 -18.04
C LEU A 88 1.22 -5.99 -19.11
N SER A 89 -0.05 -6.21 -19.45
CA SER A 89 -0.47 -7.23 -20.42
C SER A 89 0.11 -7.00 -21.83
N ASN A 90 0.38 -5.74 -22.19
CA ASN A 90 1.04 -5.39 -23.44
C ASN A 90 2.56 -5.24 -23.32
N VAL A 91 3.19 -5.59 -22.20
CA VAL A 91 4.65 -5.55 -22.05
C VAL A 91 5.23 -6.95 -22.25
N ARG A 92 6.17 -7.10 -23.20
CA ARG A 92 6.78 -8.40 -23.53
C ARG A 92 8.25 -8.24 -23.95
N ALA A 93 9.11 -9.11 -23.43
CA ALA A 93 10.50 -9.18 -23.86
C ALA A 93 10.60 -9.69 -25.32
N GLN A 94 11.50 -9.09 -26.11
CA GLN A 94 11.63 -9.34 -27.57
C GLN A 94 11.94 -10.81 -27.94
N SER A 95 12.51 -11.61 -27.03
CA SER A 95 12.87 -13.01 -27.30
C SER A 95 11.67 -13.94 -27.57
N ALA A 96 10.45 -13.51 -27.24
CA ALA A 96 9.24 -14.31 -27.45
C ALA A 96 8.51 -14.01 -28.79
N ALA A 97 9.10 -13.18 -29.65
CA ALA A 97 8.51 -12.70 -30.91
C ALA A 97 8.47 -13.74 -32.07
N LEU A 98 8.95 -14.97 -31.85
CA LEU A 98 8.88 -16.05 -32.85
C LEU A 98 7.60 -16.90 -32.76
N SER A 99 6.67 -16.59 -31.83
CA SER A 99 5.42 -17.33 -31.70
C SER A 99 4.20 -16.48 -32.06
N GLY A 100 3.69 -16.71 -33.28
CA GLY A 100 2.30 -16.46 -33.68
C GLY A 100 1.90 -15.00 -33.93
N ASN A 101 1.06 -14.81 -34.94
CA ASN A 101 0.54 -13.54 -35.44
C ASN A 101 -0.48 -12.85 -34.49
N ASN A 102 -0.36 -13.05 -33.16
CA ASN A 102 -1.33 -12.60 -32.17
C ASN A 102 -0.83 -11.37 -31.40
N GLY A 103 -1.62 -10.30 -31.41
CA GLY A 103 -1.35 -9.09 -30.63
C GLY A 103 -1.39 -9.35 -29.11
N PRO A 104 -1.12 -8.32 -28.27
CA PRO A 104 -1.08 -8.47 -26.81
C PRO A 104 -2.42 -8.87 -26.18
N PHE A 105 -3.52 -8.70 -26.92
CA PHE A 105 -4.85 -9.10 -26.50
C PHE A 105 -5.49 -9.94 -27.62
N PRO A 106 -5.20 -11.25 -27.70
CA PRO A 106 -5.87 -12.14 -28.64
C PRO A 106 -7.37 -12.23 -28.33
N THR A 107 -7.71 -12.13 -27.04
CA THR A 107 -9.04 -11.90 -26.51
C THR A 107 -8.97 -10.78 -25.47
N PRO A 108 -10.02 -9.96 -25.30
CA PRO A 108 -10.04 -8.94 -24.26
C PRO A 108 -9.83 -9.56 -22.87
N GLN A 109 -8.94 -8.97 -22.08
CA GLN A 109 -8.63 -9.42 -20.73
C GLN A 109 -9.81 -9.12 -19.78
N THR A 110 -10.11 -10.07 -18.90
CA THR A 110 -11.03 -9.84 -17.78
C THR A 110 -10.26 -9.22 -16.62
N LEU A 111 -10.72 -8.07 -16.14
CA LEU A 111 -10.20 -7.42 -14.94
C LEU A 111 -11.10 -7.73 -13.74
N SER A 112 -10.52 -7.73 -12.53
CA SER A 112 -11.23 -7.98 -11.27
C SER A 112 -12.43 -7.05 -11.08
N HIS A 113 -12.32 -5.80 -11.56
CA HIS A 113 -13.42 -4.86 -11.61
C HIS A 113 -13.65 -4.41 -13.06
N SER A 114 -14.86 -4.64 -13.58
CA SER A 114 -15.22 -4.27 -14.95
C SER A 114 -15.20 -2.75 -15.13
N PRO A 115 -14.41 -2.19 -16.07
CA PRO A 115 -14.34 -0.77 -16.35
C PRO A 115 -15.67 -0.17 -16.83
N GLU A 116 -15.98 1.02 -16.33
CA GLU A 116 -17.17 1.81 -16.70
C GLU A 116 -16.82 3.03 -17.55
N VAL A 117 -15.58 3.51 -17.42
CA VAL A 117 -15.03 4.66 -18.15
C VAL A 117 -13.61 4.39 -18.62
N VAL A 118 -13.26 4.89 -19.80
CA VAL A 118 -11.89 4.98 -20.28
C VAL A 118 -11.45 6.44 -20.33
N LEU A 119 -10.26 6.71 -19.82
CA LEU A 119 -9.63 8.01 -19.71
C LEU A 119 -8.35 8.02 -20.56
N THR A 120 -7.94 9.19 -21.04
CA THR A 120 -6.63 9.33 -21.68
C THR A 120 -6.03 10.71 -21.47
N ASP A 121 -4.70 10.79 -21.52
CA ASP A 121 -3.90 12.02 -21.50
C ASP A 121 -3.61 12.58 -22.92
N PHE A 122 -4.21 11.99 -23.96
CA PHE A 122 -3.95 12.34 -25.36
C PHE A 122 -4.19 13.84 -25.62
N PRO A 123 -3.19 14.58 -26.15
CA PRO A 123 -3.31 16.01 -26.40
C PRO A 123 -4.19 16.26 -27.63
N ILE A 124 -5.33 16.92 -27.44
CA ILE A 124 -6.19 17.34 -28.54
C ILE A 124 -5.78 18.74 -28.98
N GLN A 125 -5.41 18.87 -30.26
CA GLN A 125 -5.02 20.16 -30.86
C GLN A 125 -6.22 20.90 -31.48
N ASP A 126 -7.24 20.17 -31.97
CA ASP A 126 -8.45 20.72 -32.58
C ASP A 126 -9.70 20.16 -31.89
N SER A 127 -10.58 21.04 -31.41
CA SER A 127 -11.81 20.67 -30.70
C SER A 127 -12.73 19.78 -31.53
N GLY A 128 -12.66 19.87 -32.87
CA GLY A 128 -13.39 19.01 -33.79
C GLY A 128 -12.99 17.53 -33.75
N GLN A 129 -11.79 17.19 -33.24
CA GLN A 129 -11.31 15.80 -33.16
C GLN A 129 -11.74 15.07 -31.88
N SER A 130 -12.35 15.77 -30.92
CA SER A 130 -12.70 15.20 -29.61
C SER A 130 -13.62 13.97 -29.72
N SER A 131 -14.62 14.02 -30.60
CA SER A 131 -15.55 12.90 -30.82
C SER A 131 -14.86 11.68 -31.42
N LEU A 132 -13.97 11.89 -32.39
CA LEU A 132 -13.19 10.83 -33.03
C LEU A 132 -12.26 10.15 -32.02
N VAL A 133 -11.48 10.92 -31.27
CA VAL A 133 -10.55 10.40 -30.25
C VAL A 133 -11.32 9.60 -29.19
N THR A 134 -12.45 10.12 -28.72
CA THR A 134 -13.32 9.46 -27.74
C THR A 134 -13.80 8.09 -28.25
N GLN A 135 -14.24 8.01 -29.51
CA GLN A 135 -14.68 6.77 -30.14
C GLN A 135 -13.53 5.78 -30.38
N CYS A 136 -12.38 6.28 -30.84
CA CYS A 136 -11.17 5.47 -31.01
C CYS A 136 -10.71 4.86 -29.68
N LEU A 137 -10.74 5.65 -28.60
CA LEU A 137 -10.36 5.20 -27.26
C LEU A 137 -11.31 4.12 -26.72
N GLN A 138 -12.62 4.27 -26.91
CA GLN A 138 -13.60 3.23 -26.53
C GLN A 138 -13.34 1.91 -27.26
N LYS A 139 -13.16 1.98 -28.58
CA LYS A 139 -12.85 0.79 -29.40
C LYS A 139 -11.53 0.15 -28.97
N TYR A 140 -10.49 0.96 -28.75
CA TYR A 140 -9.20 0.50 -28.28
C TYR A 140 -9.31 -0.23 -26.93
N ALA A 141 -9.99 0.37 -25.95
CA ALA A 141 -10.22 -0.26 -24.65
C ALA A 141 -11.02 -1.56 -24.77
N GLY A 142 -12.03 -1.62 -25.64
CA GLY A 142 -12.80 -2.83 -25.89
C GLY A 142 -12.03 -3.96 -26.58
N HIS A 143 -10.95 -3.66 -27.32
CA HIS A 143 -10.03 -4.68 -27.83
C HIS A 143 -9.10 -5.21 -26.73
N CYS A 144 -8.75 -4.38 -25.75
CA CYS A 144 -7.87 -4.78 -24.65
C CYS A 144 -8.62 -5.50 -23.52
N TYR A 145 -9.82 -5.05 -23.16
CA TYR A 145 -10.47 -5.40 -21.89
C TYR A 145 -11.96 -5.68 -22.04
N ILE A 146 -12.48 -6.59 -21.21
CA ILE A 146 -13.92 -6.76 -21.04
C ILE A 146 -14.45 -5.61 -20.20
N CYS A 147 -15.23 -4.73 -20.83
CA CYS A 147 -15.80 -3.53 -20.23
C CYS A 147 -17.31 -3.68 -19.99
N LYS A 148 -17.88 -2.81 -19.14
CA LYS A 148 -19.34 -2.74 -19.00
C LYS A 148 -19.99 -2.30 -20.32
N PRO A 149 -21.25 -2.71 -20.58
CA PRO A 149 -22.04 -2.17 -21.68
C PRO A 149 -22.07 -0.64 -21.59
N CYS A 150 -21.91 0.05 -22.71
CA CYS A 150 -21.87 1.52 -22.79
C CYS A 150 -20.68 2.18 -22.06
N LEU A 151 -19.47 1.64 -22.23
CA LEU A 151 -18.21 2.24 -21.75
C LEU A 151 -18.14 3.74 -22.07
N SER A 152 -18.09 4.58 -21.04
CA SER A 152 -17.92 6.03 -21.20
C SER A 152 -16.46 6.35 -21.57
N SER A 153 -16.22 7.48 -22.24
CA SER A 153 -14.87 7.89 -22.61
C SER A 153 -14.70 9.37 -22.31
N VAL A 154 -13.61 9.69 -21.61
CA VAL A 154 -13.34 11.04 -21.10
C VAL A 154 -11.91 11.41 -21.43
N LEU A 155 -11.76 12.59 -22.01
CA LEU A 155 -10.48 13.17 -22.36
C LEU A 155 -10.01 14.01 -21.17
N LEU A 156 -8.85 13.67 -20.62
CA LEU A 156 -8.29 14.44 -19.52
C LEU A 156 -7.53 15.63 -20.12
N TYR A 157 -7.89 16.83 -19.69
CA TYR A 157 -7.19 18.06 -20.02
C TYR A 157 -6.41 18.55 -18.79
N PRO A 158 -5.29 17.89 -18.44
CA PRO A 158 -4.45 18.37 -17.36
C PRO A 158 -3.97 19.77 -17.73
N ARG A 159 -4.38 20.80 -16.99
CA ARG A 159 -3.82 22.15 -17.12
C ARG A 159 -2.33 22.06 -16.79
N LEU A 160 -1.49 22.01 -17.82
CA LEU A 160 -0.05 22.13 -17.64
C LEU A 160 0.20 23.59 -17.23
N LYS A 161 0.96 23.82 -16.15
CA LYS A 161 1.75 25.04 -16.10
C LYS A 161 2.74 24.91 -17.25
N GLU A 162 2.81 25.90 -18.12
CA GLU A 162 3.88 25.99 -19.12
C GLU A 162 5.20 25.86 -18.37
N VAL A 163 5.82 24.69 -18.47
CA VAL A 163 7.20 24.54 -18.09
C VAL A 163 7.92 25.14 -19.28
N GLU A 164 8.54 26.30 -19.10
CA GLU A 164 9.48 26.84 -20.08
C GLU A 164 10.40 25.69 -20.48
N GLU A 165 10.31 25.28 -21.75
CA GLU A 165 11.18 24.27 -22.31
C GLU A 165 12.61 24.82 -22.18
N ASP A 166 13.38 24.31 -21.22
CA ASP A 166 14.82 24.46 -21.26
C ASP A 166 15.28 23.68 -22.51
N ASP A 167 15.51 24.43 -23.58
CA ASP A 167 15.68 24.04 -24.98
C ASP A 167 16.89 23.09 -25.21
N ASP A 168 17.65 22.77 -24.17
CA ASP A 168 18.88 21.97 -24.24
C ASP A 168 18.67 20.43 -24.29
N ARG A 169 17.42 19.93 -24.24
CA ARG A 169 17.14 18.47 -24.32
C ARG A 169 16.52 17.99 -25.64
N ARG A 170 16.40 18.85 -26.66
CA ARG A 170 15.84 18.49 -27.98
C ARG A 170 16.74 17.59 -28.86
N GLY A 171 17.94 17.23 -28.41
CA GLY A 171 18.98 16.65 -29.29
C GLY A 171 19.35 15.18 -29.11
N ARG A 172 18.79 14.43 -28.15
CA ARG A 172 19.09 12.99 -28.02
C ARG A 172 17.79 12.21 -28.08
N ALA A 173 17.57 11.48 -29.18
CA ALA A 173 16.75 10.29 -29.15
C ALA A 173 17.28 9.40 -28.02
N ALA A 174 16.67 9.51 -26.84
CA ALA A 174 17.10 8.77 -25.67
C ALA A 174 16.97 7.29 -26.03
N GLN A 175 18.10 6.63 -26.29
CA GLN A 175 18.12 5.20 -26.55
C GLN A 175 17.54 4.53 -25.30
N LEU A 176 16.33 4.00 -25.42
CA LEU A 176 15.66 3.30 -24.33
C LEU A 176 16.54 2.12 -23.93
N LYS A 177 16.97 2.10 -22.67
CA LYS A 177 17.80 1.02 -22.16
C LYS A 177 16.92 -0.21 -21.93
N PRO A 178 17.19 -1.35 -22.59
CA PRO A 178 16.46 -2.58 -22.33
C PRO A 178 16.58 -2.98 -20.87
N LEU A 179 15.47 -3.46 -20.29
CA LEU A 179 15.47 -4.07 -18.96
C LEU A 179 15.88 -5.54 -19.09
N GLU A 180 16.77 -6.00 -18.24
CA GLU A 180 17.08 -7.43 -18.14
C GLU A 180 15.87 -8.19 -17.61
N THR A 181 15.53 -9.31 -18.26
CA THR A 181 14.37 -10.14 -17.90
C THR A 181 14.80 -11.58 -17.72
N PHE A 182 14.08 -12.29 -16.88
CA PHE A 182 14.36 -13.63 -16.41
C PHE A 182 13.16 -14.53 -16.66
N SER A 183 13.40 -15.83 -16.84
CA SER A 183 12.32 -16.82 -16.95
C SER A 183 11.54 -16.89 -15.63
N ASP A 184 12.28 -16.98 -14.52
CA ASP A 184 11.76 -17.30 -13.20
C ASP A 184 12.25 -16.29 -12.16
N VAL A 185 11.32 -15.53 -11.59
CA VAL A 185 11.58 -14.46 -10.62
C VAL A 185 10.95 -14.82 -9.28
N VAL A 186 11.59 -14.44 -8.17
CA VAL A 186 11.04 -14.61 -6.82
C VAL A 186 11.01 -13.30 -6.04
N VAL A 187 9.96 -13.12 -5.22
CA VAL A 187 9.87 -12.06 -4.21
C VAL A 187 9.37 -12.64 -2.89
N GLY A 188 9.79 -12.05 -1.77
CA GLY A 188 9.30 -12.40 -0.44
C GLY A 188 8.73 -11.18 0.27
N GLY A 189 7.62 -11.34 0.98
CA GLY A 189 7.02 -10.23 1.71
C GLY A 189 5.84 -10.64 2.57
N THR A 190 5.40 -9.72 3.43
CA THR A 190 4.16 -9.91 4.19
C THR A 190 2.93 -9.51 3.37
N PHE A 191 3.07 -8.52 2.48
CA PHE A 191 1.97 -8.01 1.65
C PHE A 191 0.71 -7.66 2.45
N ASP A 192 0.91 -7.13 3.68
CA ASP A 192 -0.17 -6.64 4.51
C ASP A 192 -0.70 -5.31 3.95
N ARG A 193 -2.03 -5.23 3.78
CA ARG A 193 -2.73 -4.03 3.26
C ARG A 193 -2.08 -3.49 1.99
N LEU A 194 -2.10 -4.32 0.94
CA LEU A 194 -1.42 -4.08 -0.33
C LEU A 194 -1.47 -2.61 -0.80
N HIS A 195 -0.37 -1.89 -0.60
CA HIS A 195 -0.23 -0.45 -0.83
C HIS A 195 0.79 -0.14 -1.94
N GLY A 196 0.97 1.15 -2.27
CA GLY A 196 1.82 1.61 -3.38
C GLY A 196 3.20 0.95 -3.43
N ALA A 197 3.94 0.90 -2.31
CA ALA A 197 5.25 0.27 -2.28
C ALA A 197 5.23 -1.25 -2.60
N HIS A 198 4.26 -2.01 -2.09
CA HIS A 198 4.09 -3.42 -2.47
C HIS A 198 3.74 -3.56 -3.95
N LYS A 199 2.84 -2.70 -4.46
CA LYS A 199 2.42 -2.73 -5.86
C LYS A 199 3.58 -2.40 -6.80
N THR A 200 4.42 -1.44 -6.46
CA THR A 200 5.67 -1.14 -7.20
C THR A 200 6.59 -2.35 -7.25
N LEU A 201 6.86 -2.99 -6.11
CA LEU A 201 7.68 -4.20 -6.01
C LEU A 201 7.14 -5.31 -6.92
N LEU A 202 5.84 -5.59 -6.84
CA LEU A 202 5.18 -6.63 -7.64
C LEU A 202 5.13 -6.29 -9.13
N ASN A 203 4.82 -5.04 -9.51
CA ASN A 203 4.80 -4.60 -10.89
C ASN A 203 6.18 -4.70 -11.55
N ILE A 204 7.23 -4.24 -10.87
CA ILE A 204 8.60 -4.33 -11.39
C ILE A 204 9.04 -5.81 -11.49
N SER A 205 8.69 -6.64 -10.51
CA SER A 205 8.93 -8.09 -10.59
C SER A 205 8.22 -8.72 -11.80
N CYS A 206 6.97 -8.32 -12.08
CA CYS A 206 6.22 -8.76 -13.25
C CYS A 206 6.83 -8.28 -14.58
N LEU A 207 7.45 -7.08 -14.61
CA LEU A 207 8.17 -6.59 -15.78
C LEU A 207 9.41 -7.45 -16.09
N MET A 208 10.06 -7.97 -15.04
CA MET A 208 11.28 -8.77 -15.15
C MET A 208 11.00 -10.25 -15.41
N ALA A 209 9.82 -10.76 -15.07
CA ALA A 209 9.45 -12.16 -15.28
C ALA A 209 8.87 -12.42 -16.68
N ASN A 210 9.29 -13.52 -17.30
CA ASN A 210 8.81 -13.95 -18.61
C ASN A 210 7.92 -15.22 -18.56
N ARG A 211 8.10 -16.08 -17.55
CA ARG A 211 7.36 -17.34 -17.41
C ARG A 211 6.72 -17.46 -16.04
N ARG A 212 7.53 -17.65 -14.99
CA ARG A 212 7.05 -17.96 -13.64
C ARG A 212 7.43 -16.85 -12.66
N PHE A 213 6.49 -16.49 -11.79
CA PHE A 213 6.71 -15.55 -10.71
C PHE A 213 6.28 -16.18 -9.37
N VAL A 214 7.27 -16.44 -8.52
CA VAL A 214 7.10 -17.05 -7.19
C VAL A 214 7.00 -15.95 -6.14
N ILE A 215 5.96 -15.99 -5.33
CA ILE A 215 5.72 -15.00 -4.28
C ILE A 215 5.62 -15.70 -2.92
N GLY A 216 6.65 -15.52 -2.10
CA GLY A 216 6.67 -15.97 -0.72
C GLY A 216 5.90 -15.00 0.18
N VAL A 217 4.83 -15.47 0.81
CA VAL A 217 3.97 -14.69 1.70
C VAL A 217 4.20 -15.09 3.16
N CYS A 218 4.70 -14.17 3.97
CA CYS A 218 4.95 -14.43 5.41
C CYS A 218 3.69 -14.91 6.15
N ASP A 219 3.86 -15.91 6.99
CA ASP A 219 2.82 -16.39 7.91
C ASP A 219 3.35 -16.62 9.34
N GLN A 220 2.41 -16.69 10.30
CA GLN A 220 2.56 -17.08 11.71
C GLN A 220 3.88 -16.64 12.38
N GLU A 221 4.93 -17.46 12.29
CA GLU A 221 6.23 -17.24 12.95
C GLU A 221 6.89 -15.92 12.51
N LEU A 222 6.85 -15.61 11.22
CA LEU A 222 7.47 -14.41 10.65
C LEU A 222 6.70 -13.11 10.99
N LEU A 223 5.48 -13.23 11.56
CA LEU A 223 4.64 -12.09 11.92
C LEU A 223 4.75 -11.72 13.40
N LYS A 224 5.31 -12.59 14.26
CA LYS A 224 5.28 -12.46 15.73
C LYS A 224 5.89 -11.15 16.26
N ASN A 225 6.91 -10.64 15.58
CA ASN A 225 7.67 -9.46 15.98
C ASN A 225 7.26 -8.18 15.23
N LYS A 226 6.23 -8.25 14.37
CA LYS A 226 5.76 -7.06 13.66
C LYS A 226 4.94 -6.16 14.59
N VAL A 227 5.22 -4.85 14.52
CA VAL A 227 4.48 -3.79 15.23
C VAL A 227 2.98 -3.94 14.95
N LEU A 228 2.08 -3.98 15.94
CA LEU A 228 0.62 -4.13 15.73
C LEU A 228 0.23 -5.36 14.89
N LYS A 229 0.83 -6.53 15.16
CA LYS A 229 0.56 -7.77 14.40
C LYS A 229 -0.91 -8.20 14.42
N GLU A 230 -1.66 -7.81 15.44
CA GLU A 230 -3.07 -8.13 15.61
C GLU A 230 -3.95 -7.46 14.54
N LEU A 231 -3.42 -6.41 13.88
CA LEU A 231 -4.08 -5.67 12.80
C LEU A 231 -3.64 -6.11 11.40
N ILE A 232 -2.75 -7.11 11.30
CA ILE A 232 -2.34 -7.71 10.03
C ILE A 232 -3.52 -8.48 9.45
N GLU A 233 -3.73 -8.35 8.14
CA GLU A 233 -4.76 -9.08 7.43
C GLU A 233 -4.51 -10.60 7.48
N PRO A 234 -5.56 -11.44 7.66
CA PRO A 234 -5.42 -12.89 7.62
C PRO A 234 -4.72 -13.38 6.36
N TYR A 235 -3.98 -14.49 6.46
CA TYR A 235 -3.20 -15.05 5.36
C TYR A 235 -4.03 -15.19 4.07
N ASP A 236 -5.19 -15.83 4.14
CA ASP A 236 -6.05 -16.07 2.97
C ASP A 236 -6.52 -14.76 2.32
N GLN A 237 -6.80 -13.72 3.13
CA GLN A 237 -7.20 -12.42 2.61
C GLN A 237 -6.05 -11.73 1.87
N ARG A 238 -4.82 -11.82 2.39
CA ARG A 238 -3.63 -11.27 1.73
C ARG A 238 -3.34 -11.99 0.42
N VAL A 239 -3.42 -13.33 0.43
CA VAL A 239 -3.22 -14.16 -0.77
C VAL A 239 -4.28 -13.86 -1.83
N GLN A 240 -5.56 -13.77 -1.46
CA GLN A 240 -6.63 -13.46 -2.42
C GLN A 240 -6.41 -12.08 -3.07
N LYS A 241 -6.13 -11.04 -2.28
CA LYS A 241 -5.86 -9.70 -2.80
C LYS A 241 -4.64 -9.66 -3.72
N LEU A 242 -3.60 -10.42 -3.37
CA LEU A 242 -2.40 -10.56 -4.17
C LEU A 242 -2.71 -11.26 -5.49
N GLN A 243 -3.48 -12.35 -5.47
CA GLN A 243 -3.89 -13.07 -6.66
C GLN A 243 -4.72 -12.20 -7.61
N ASP A 244 -5.71 -11.47 -7.07
CA ASP A 244 -6.55 -10.54 -7.84
C ASP A 244 -5.70 -9.43 -8.49
N PHE A 245 -4.76 -8.88 -7.73
CA PHE A 245 -3.84 -7.85 -8.23
C PHE A 245 -2.93 -8.39 -9.34
N LEU A 246 -2.31 -9.55 -9.16
CA LEU A 246 -1.39 -10.15 -10.12
C LEU A 246 -2.11 -10.52 -11.43
N ASN A 247 -3.28 -11.14 -11.33
CA ASN A 247 -4.11 -11.51 -12.48
C ASN A 247 -4.57 -10.30 -13.30
N ASP A 248 -4.83 -9.16 -12.64
CA ASP A 248 -5.07 -7.91 -13.36
C ASP A 248 -3.79 -7.41 -14.05
N VAL A 249 -2.67 -7.39 -13.34
CA VAL A 249 -1.41 -6.77 -13.81
C VAL A 249 -0.80 -7.50 -15.00
N LYS A 250 -0.60 -8.82 -14.94
CA LYS A 250 0.10 -9.55 -16.02
C LYS A 250 -0.34 -11.02 -16.10
N PRO A 251 -1.56 -11.31 -16.60
CA PRO A 251 -2.13 -12.66 -16.61
C PRO A 251 -1.36 -13.68 -17.45
N SER A 252 -0.37 -13.25 -18.24
CA SER A 252 0.49 -14.15 -19.02
C SER A 252 1.52 -14.92 -18.20
N LEU A 253 1.69 -14.61 -16.91
CA LEU A 253 2.65 -15.28 -16.03
C LEU A 253 2.02 -16.42 -15.24
N GLU A 254 2.84 -17.41 -14.91
CA GLU A 254 2.52 -18.48 -13.96
C GLU A 254 2.82 -17.98 -12.53
N TYR A 255 1.78 -17.74 -11.74
CA TYR A 255 1.93 -17.27 -10.36
C TYR A 255 1.96 -18.44 -9.37
N GLU A 256 2.98 -18.47 -8.52
CA GLU A 256 3.13 -19.44 -7.44
C GLU A 256 3.20 -18.70 -6.10
N ILE A 257 2.08 -18.63 -5.38
CA ILE A 257 1.99 -17.97 -4.08
C ILE A 257 2.20 -19.02 -2.97
N VAL A 258 3.30 -18.89 -2.21
CA VAL A 258 3.73 -19.91 -1.24
C VAL A 258 3.78 -19.30 0.17
N PRO A 259 3.23 -19.96 1.20
CA PRO A 259 3.41 -19.51 2.59
C PRO A 259 4.87 -19.62 3.02
N LEU A 260 5.38 -18.59 3.70
CA LEU A 260 6.72 -18.59 4.30
C LEU A 260 6.63 -18.85 5.79
N SER A 261 7.17 -19.99 6.22
CA SER A 261 7.43 -20.34 7.62
C SER A 261 8.80 -19.88 8.12
N ASP A 262 9.73 -19.63 7.19
CA ASP A 262 11.10 -19.18 7.45
C ASP A 262 11.52 -18.08 6.46
N PRO A 263 12.62 -17.34 6.71
CA PRO A 263 13.03 -16.22 5.87
C PRO A 263 13.46 -16.57 4.44
N PHE A 264 13.70 -17.85 4.12
CA PHE A 264 14.24 -18.29 2.84
C PHE A 264 13.15 -18.89 1.93
N GLY A 265 12.31 -19.77 2.46
CA GLY A 265 11.27 -20.46 1.68
C GLY A 265 11.82 -21.20 0.46
N PRO A 266 11.08 -21.24 -0.67
CA PRO A 266 11.51 -22.01 -1.85
C PRO A 266 12.79 -21.46 -2.51
N SER A 267 13.17 -20.22 -2.21
CA SER A 267 14.30 -19.53 -2.85
C SER A 267 15.66 -20.21 -2.64
N VAL A 268 15.81 -21.09 -1.65
CA VAL A 268 17.05 -21.83 -1.38
C VAL A 268 17.00 -23.30 -1.78
N SER A 269 15.91 -23.73 -2.41
CA SER A 269 15.69 -25.10 -2.85
C SER A 269 15.34 -25.21 -4.33
N ASP A 270 14.71 -24.19 -4.91
CA ASP A 270 14.35 -24.15 -6.32
C ASP A 270 15.56 -23.72 -7.19
N PRO A 271 16.07 -24.61 -8.06
CA PRO A 271 17.21 -24.33 -8.93
C PRO A 271 16.83 -23.51 -10.18
N GLU A 272 15.55 -23.45 -10.57
CA GLU A 272 15.11 -22.74 -11.77
C GLU A 272 15.05 -21.23 -11.56
N LEU A 273 14.93 -20.76 -10.32
CA LEU A 273 14.92 -19.33 -9.98
C LEU A 273 16.21 -18.65 -10.43
N GLN A 274 16.05 -17.48 -11.08
CA GLN A 274 17.17 -16.73 -11.67
C GLN A 274 17.35 -15.35 -11.03
N CYS A 275 16.27 -14.73 -10.56
CA CYS A 275 16.30 -13.38 -10.01
C CYS A 275 15.47 -13.28 -8.73
N ILE A 276 16.00 -12.57 -7.75
CA ILE A 276 15.28 -12.15 -6.55
C ILE A 276 15.11 -10.63 -6.56
N VAL A 277 13.88 -10.18 -6.44
CA VAL A 277 13.57 -8.75 -6.37
C VAL A 277 13.33 -8.38 -4.91
N VAL A 278 14.02 -7.33 -4.46
CA VAL A 278 13.98 -6.86 -3.06
C VAL A 278 13.77 -5.35 -3.02
N SER A 279 13.23 -4.87 -1.91
CA SER A 279 13.29 -3.45 -1.54
C SER A 279 14.60 -3.15 -0.80
N GLU A 280 14.95 -1.87 -0.64
CA GLU A 280 16.08 -1.45 0.20
C GLU A 280 16.02 -2.08 1.62
N GLU A 281 14.81 -2.26 2.18
CA GLU A 281 14.61 -2.92 3.48
C GLU A 281 14.97 -4.41 3.50
N THR A 282 14.70 -5.09 2.38
CA THR A 282 14.82 -6.54 2.28
C THR A 282 16.10 -6.98 1.55
N ARG A 283 16.94 -6.02 1.15
CA ARG A 283 18.26 -6.24 0.52
C ARG A 283 19.14 -7.24 1.27
N LYS A 284 19.30 -7.05 2.59
CA LYS A 284 20.08 -7.97 3.45
C LYS A 284 19.49 -9.39 3.47
N GLY A 285 18.17 -9.51 3.32
CA GLY A 285 17.47 -10.78 3.19
C GLY A 285 17.82 -11.47 1.87
N GLY A 286 17.81 -10.74 0.75
CA GLY A 286 18.25 -11.26 -0.55
C GLY A 286 19.71 -11.72 -0.56
N GLU A 287 20.61 -10.96 0.07
CA GLU A 287 22.01 -11.36 0.25
C GLU A 287 22.13 -12.64 1.10
N ALA A 288 21.29 -12.79 2.13
CA ALA A 288 21.25 -14.00 2.94
C ALA A 288 20.74 -15.22 2.15
N VAL A 289 19.76 -15.03 1.28
CA VAL A 289 19.29 -16.08 0.34
C VAL A 289 20.45 -16.56 -0.54
N ASN A 290 21.22 -15.65 -1.14
CA ASN A 290 22.35 -16.05 -1.99
C ASN A 290 23.43 -16.81 -1.23
N ARG A 291 23.80 -16.36 -0.01
CA ARG A 291 24.73 -17.14 0.84
C ARG A 291 24.21 -18.57 1.08
N LYS A 292 22.92 -18.71 1.41
CA LYS A 292 22.29 -20.02 1.64
C LYS A 292 22.19 -20.87 0.37
N ARG A 293 21.98 -20.25 -0.79
CA ARG A 293 22.00 -20.94 -2.09
C ARG A 293 23.38 -21.52 -2.39
N VAL A 294 24.46 -20.76 -2.16
CA VAL A 294 25.84 -21.25 -2.33
C VAL A 294 26.12 -22.43 -1.39
N GLU A 295 25.71 -22.35 -0.12
CA GLU A 295 25.79 -23.49 0.82
C GLU A 295 25.05 -24.73 0.30
N ASN A 296 23.90 -24.53 -0.33
CA ASN A 296 23.08 -25.58 -0.93
C ASN A 296 23.51 -25.99 -2.35
N ARG A 297 24.64 -25.48 -2.85
CA ARG A 297 25.18 -25.75 -4.20
C ARG A 297 24.25 -25.30 -5.34
N LEU A 298 23.49 -24.23 -5.12
CA LEU A 298 22.67 -23.57 -6.13
C LEU A 298 23.38 -22.30 -6.63
N ALA A 299 23.10 -21.93 -7.89
CA ALA A 299 23.59 -20.67 -8.46
C ALA A 299 22.96 -19.48 -7.73
N GLU A 300 23.74 -18.42 -7.51
CA GLU A 300 23.22 -17.18 -6.93
C GLU A 300 22.13 -16.56 -7.82
N LEU A 301 21.14 -15.96 -7.18
CA LEU A 301 20.10 -15.18 -7.85
C LEU A 301 20.65 -13.80 -8.18
N VAL A 302 20.29 -13.28 -9.35
CA VAL A 302 20.45 -11.85 -9.64
C VAL A 302 19.60 -11.07 -8.66
N LEU A 303 20.24 -10.27 -7.80
CA LEU A 303 19.56 -9.44 -6.81
C LEU A 303 19.22 -8.09 -7.44
N TYR A 304 17.93 -7.83 -7.63
CA TYR A 304 17.43 -6.55 -8.11
C TYR A 304 16.80 -5.75 -6.97
N GLU A 305 17.38 -4.58 -6.68
CA GLU A 305 16.95 -3.72 -5.58
C GLU A 305 16.07 -2.57 -6.08
N ILE A 306 14.92 -2.39 -5.44
CA ILE A 306 13.96 -1.30 -5.72
C ILE A 306 14.01 -0.27 -4.59
N GLN A 307 14.07 1.00 -4.98
CA GLN A 307 14.07 2.13 -4.05
C GLN A 307 12.74 2.29 -3.30
N LEU A 308 12.82 2.78 -2.06
CA LEU A 308 11.65 2.98 -1.22
C LEU A 308 10.83 4.19 -1.66
N LEU A 309 9.50 4.05 -1.64
CA LEU A 309 8.57 5.16 -1.87
C LEU A 309 8.38 5.95 -0.58
N LYS A 310 8.59 7.26 -0.66
CA LYS A 310 8.32 8.20 0.44
C LYS A 310 6.81 8.36 0.64
N ASP A 311 6.40 8.52 1.89
CA ASP A 311 5.03 8.89 2.25
C ASP A 311 5.00 10.39 2.54
N ALA A 312 4.38 11.19 1.66
CA ALA A 312 4.31 12.64 1.86
C ALA A 312 3.43 13.05 3.06
N HIS A 313 2.57 12.13 3.53
CA HIS A 313 1.58 12.38 4.58
C HIS A 313 1.91 11.67 5.90
N HIS A 314 3.16 11.26 6.10
CA HIS A 314 3.59 10.63 7.35
C HIS A 314 3.52 11.62 8.53
N ALA A 315 3.08 11.12 9.70
CA ALA A 315 3.24 11.86 10.95
C ALA A 315 4.66 11.71 11.51
N ASP A 316 5.10 12.62 12.39
CA ASP A 316 6.46 12.60 13.00
C ASP A 316 6.83 11.27 13.71
N ILE A 317 5.83 10.47 14.08
CA ILE A 317 5.99 9.17 14.76
C ILE A 317 5.91 7.97 13.80
N GLU A 318 5.62 8.22 12.52
CA GLU A 318 5.50 7.21 11.47
C GLU A 318 6.80 7.12 10.65
N GLU A 319 6.96 6.03 9.91
CA GLU A 319 8.08 5.88 9.00
C GLU A 319 7.95 6.88 7.83
N GLU A 320 9.07 7.49 7.38
CA GLU A 320 9.09 8.40 6.22
C GLU A 320 8.65 7.74 4.90
N LYS A 321 8.64 6.40 4.86
CA LYS A 321 8.26 5.59 3.71
C LYS A 321 6.86 5.03 3.87
N ILE A 322 6.22 4.71 2.74
CA ILE A 322 4.94 4.02 2.75
C ILE A 322 5.15 2.60 3.30
N SER A 323 4.56 2.29 4.46
CA SER A 323 4.71 0.98 5.11
C SER A 323 3.42 0.47 5.77
N SER A 324 3.27 -0.86 5.82
CA SER A 324 2.15 -1.51 6.51
C SER A 324 2.12 -1.20 8.01
N SER A 325 3.26 -0.88 8.64
CA SER A 325 3.31 -0.47 10.04
C SER A 325 2.62 0.88 10.25
N SER A 326 2.96 1.89 9.45
CA SER A 326 2.29 3.19 9.50
C SER A 326 0.79 3.06 9.21
N LEU A 327 0.40 2.27 8.20
CA LEU A 327 -1.02 2.02 7.90
C LEU A 327 -1.78 1.38 9.07
N ARG A 328 -1.17 0.44 9.81
CA ARG A 328 -1.79 -0.17 10.98
C ARG A 328 -1.90 0.80 12.15
N THR A 329 -0.89 1.67 12.33
CA THR A 329 -0.94 2.75 13.33
C THR A 329 -2.10 3.70 13.06
N ARG A 330 -2.33 4.09 11.80
CA ARG A 330 -3.45 4.95 11.40
C ARG A 330 -4.84 4.35 11.65
N LEU A 331 -4.95 3.03 11.80
CA LEU A 331 -6.22 2.36 12.14
C LEU A 331 -6.53 2.45 13.63
N LEU A 332 -5.55 2.77 14.48
CA LEU A 332 -5.79 2.91 15.90
C LEU A 332 -6.80 4.04 16.15
N GLY A 333 -7.83 3.75 16.94
CA GLY A 333 -8.96 4.66 17.15
C GLY A 333 -10.10 4.53 16.15
N THR A 334 -9.91 3.80 15.04
CA THR A 334 -11.00 3.44 14.11
C THR A 334 -11.74 2.20 14.60
N LEU A 335 -13.07 2.28 14.68
CA LEU A 335 -13.93 1.15 15.04
C LEU A 335 -13.92 0.08 13.93
N LEU A 336 -13.10 -0.96 14.09
CA LEU A 336 -12.99 -2.06 13.12
C LEU A 336 -14.24 -2.95 13.06
N LYS A 337 -14.97 -3.06 14.17
CA LYS A 337 -16.23 -3.79 14.27
C LYS A 337 -17.17 -3.06 15.21
N ALA A 338 -18.38 -2.75 14.75
CA ALA A 338 -19.40 -2.17 15.60
C ALA A 338 -19.64 -3.10 16.82
N PRO A 339 -19.72 -2.55 18.05
CA PRO A 339 -19.94 -3.36 19.23
C PRO A 339 -21.27 -4.11 19.10
N SER A 340 -21.22 -5.44 19.23
CA SER A 340 -22.42 -6.27 19.27
C SER A 340 -23.14 -6.05 20.59
N VAL A 341 -24.38 -5.56 20.57
CA VAL A 341 -25.22 -5.43 21.77
C VAL A 341 -25.54 -6.84 22.30
N ARG A 342 -24.83 -7.28 23.35
CA ARG A 342 -25.15 -8.54 24.03
C ARG A 342 -26.39 -8.33 24.90
N LYS A 343 -27.53 -8.92 24.53
CA LYS A 343 -28.78 -8.89 25.30
C LYS A 343 -28.64 -9.42 26.74
N SER A 344 -27.62 -10.24 27.03
CA SER A 344 -27.33 -10.80 28.37
C SER A 344 -26.45 -9.92 29.26
N CYS A 345 -25.81 -8.88 28.70
CA CYS A 345 -25.14 -7.85 29.49
C CYS A 345 -26.14 -6.74 29.80
N SER A 346 -27.11 -7.03 30.66
CA SER A 346 -27.63 -5.96 31.51
C SER A 346 -26.45 -5.51 32.37
N LEU A 347 -25.80 -4.40 32.01
CA LEU A 347 -25.04 -3.63 32.98
C LEU A 347 -26.03 -3.26 34.09
N LYS A 348 -26.12 -4.12 35.12
CA LYS A 348 -26.81 -3.77 36.36
C LYS A 348 -25.97 -2.67 36.97
N LEU A 349 -26.43 -1.44 36.78
CA LEU A 349 -25.95 -0.26 37.49
C LEU A 349 -25.89 -0.60 38.98
N TYR A 350 -24.73 -0.37 39.58
CA TYR A 350 -24.51 -0.59 41.01
C TYR A 350 -25.44 0.37 41.77
N ASP A 351 -26.42 -0.19 42.49
CA ASP A 351 -27.37 0.56 43.29
C ASP A 351 -26.64 1.28 44.44
N ARG A 352 -26.96 2.57 44.62
CA ARG A 352 -26.29 3.52 45.50
C ARG A 352 -26.55 3.26 46.99
N ASN A 353 -27.39 2.27 47.32
CA ASN A 353 -27.81 1.96 48.69
C ASN A 353 -27.09 0.77 49.35
N GLU A 354 -26.13 0.11 48.70
CA GLU A 354 -25.24 -0.81 49.42
C GLU A 354 -24.22 -0.02 50.25
N PRO A 355 -24.07 -0.32 51.56
CA PRO A 355 -23.10 0.35 52.41
C PRO A 355 -21.70 0.19 51.82
N LYS A 356 -20.98 1.31 51.69
CA LYS A 356 -19.57 1.38 51.25
C LYS A 356 -18.68 0.58 52.21
N SER A 357 -18.65 -0.74 52.05
CA SER A 357 -17.60 -1.54 52.63
C SER A 357 -16.37 -1.41 51.73
N THR A 358 -15.42 -0.59 52.18
CA THR A 358 -14.02 -0.59 51.72
C THR A 358 -13.39 -1.99 51.71
N SER A 359 -14.04 -2.96 52.35
CA SER A 359 -13.74 -4.39 52.36
C SER A 359 -13.60 -5.04 50.98
N ARG A 360 -14.49 -4.76 50.00
CA ARG A 360 -14.45 -5.48 48.70
C ARG A 360 -13.30 -5.05 47.78
N LEU A 361 -12.95 -3.77 47.76
CA LEU A 361 -11.76 -3.29 47.01
C LEU A 361 -10.46 -3.78 47.67
N GLN A 362 -10.41 -3.88 49.00
CA GLN A 362 -9.30 -4.52 49.71
C GLN A 362 -9.20 -6.04 49.46
N GLN A 363 -10.33 -6.74 49.26
CA GLN A 363 -10.34 -8.17 48.91
C GLN A 363 -9.90 -8.45 47.46
N LEU A 364 -10.08 -7.49 46.54
CA LEU A 364 -9.69 -7.65 45.13
C LEU A 364 -8.22 -7.27 44.86
N LEU A 365 -7.62 -6.44 45.70
CA LEU A 365 -6.21 -6.03 45.60
C LEU A 365 -5.23 -7.22 45.46
N PRO A 366 -5.30 -8.29 46.29
CA PRO A 366 -4.43 -9.46 46.16
C PRO A 366 -4.56 -10.18 44.80
N LEU A 367 -5.79 -10.25 44.27
CA LEU A 367 -6.07 -10.87 42.96
C LEU A 367 -5.43 -10.05 41.82
N PHE A 368 -5.54 -8.72 41.86
CA PHE A 368 -4.90 -7.84 40.89
C PHE A 368 -3.37 -7.94 40.93
N TRP A 369 -2.77 -8.04 42.12
CA TRP A 369 -1.32 -8.20 42.26
C TRP A 369 -0.83 -9.53 41.70
N SER A 370 -1.53 -10.64 41.98
CA SER A 370 -1.18 -11.95 41.43
C SER A 370 -1.27 -11.99 39.89
N GLN A 371 -2.28 -11.33 39.31
CA GLN A 371 -2.46 -11.23 37.87
C GLN A 371 -1.40 -10.33 37.22
N ALA A 372 -1.02 -9.23 37.89
CA ALA A 372 0.01 -8.32 37.41
C ALA A 372 1.40 -8.99 37.38
N VAL A 373 1.72 -9.78 38.41
CA VAL A 373 2.95 -10.60 38.45
C VAL A 373 2.97 -11.60 37.30
N LYS A 374 1.87 -12.36 37.09
CA LYS A 374 1.77 -13.30 35.96
C LYS A 374 1.98 -12.62 34.62
N ARG A 375 1.42 -11.43 34.42
CA ARG A 375 1.60 -10.64 33.18
C ARG A 375 3.05 -10.20 32.97
N ILE A 376 3.75 -9.77 34.02
CA ILE A 376 5.15 -9.35 33.93
C ILE A 376 6.06 -10.55 33.63
N VAL A 377 5.82 -11.70 34.29
CA VAL A 377 6.57 -12.93 34.03
C VAL A 377 6.36 -13.41 32.58
N GLN A 378 5.11 -13.41 32.09
CA GLN A 378 4.80 -13.81 30.72
C GLN A 378 5.35 -12.84 29.66
N ARG A 379 5.34 -11.53 29.95
CA ARG A 379 5.80 -10.50 29.01
C ARG A 379 7.32 -10.40 28.95
N ASP A 380 7.98 -10.41 30.11
CA ASP A 380 9.40 -10.06 30.23
C ASP A 380 10.31 -11.28 30.47
N GLY A 381 9.76 -12.49 30.66
CA GLY A 381 10.53 -13.71 30.89
C GLY A 381 11.31 -13.73 32.21
N VAL A 382 10.94 -12.87 33.18
CA VAL A 382 11.63 -12.71 34.46
C VAL A 382 11.08 -13.64 35.54
N LYS A 383 11.89 -13.93 36.57
CA LYS A 383 11.44 -14.70 37.73
C LYS A 383 10.35 -13.95 38.51
N GLU A 384 9.46 -14.70 39.16
CA GLU A 384 8.33 -14.17 39.92
C GLU A 384 8.79 -13.16 41.02
N GLU A 385 9.91 -13.46 41.66
CA GLU A 385 10.53 -12.61 42.69
C GLU A 385 11.00 -11.25 42.15
N ASP A 386 11.51 -11.22 40.92
CA ASP A 386 11.93 -9.98 40.25
C ASP A 386 10.71 -9.17 39.80
N ALA A 387 9.66 -9.83 39.31
CA ALA A 387 8.39 -9.20 38.98
C ALA A 387 7.74 -8.55 40.23
N LEU A 388 7.79 -9.23 41.37
CA LEU A 388 7.32 -8.71 42.66
C LEU A 388 8.13 -7.51 43.14
N ARG A 389 9.48 -7.55 43.03
CA ARG A 389 10.34 -6.41 43.37
C ARG A 389 10.02 -5.20 42.50
N ARG A 390 9.81 -5.40 41.19
CA ARG A 390 9.42 -4.33 40.26
C ARG A 390 8.07 -3.71 40.64
N LEU A 391 7.06 -4.53 40.93
CA LEU A 391 5.75 -4.06 41.37
C LEU A 391 5.81 -3.32 42.71
N LYS A 392 6.63 -3.78 43.66
CA LYS A 392 6.83 -3.07 44.94
C LYS A 392 7.63 -1.77 44.81
N SER A 393 8.48 -1.67 43.78
CA SER A 393 9.23 -0.43 43.48
C SER A 393 8.41 0.61 42.73
N GLN A 394 7.22 0.23 42.20
CA GLN A 394 6.32 1.19 41.58
C GLN A 394 5.77 2.16 42.62
N TRP A 395 5.52 3.39 42.18
CA TRP A 395 4.84 4.36 43.01
C TRP A 395 3.43 3.87 43.32
N LEU A 396 2.99 4.09 44.56
CA LEU A 396 1.60 3.86 44.95
C LEU A 396 0.68 4.64 44.02
N ASN A 397 -0.48 4.06 43.69
CA ASN A 397 -1.48 4.71 42.82
C ASN A 397 -1.83 6.13 43.30
N ALA A 398 -1.87 6.37 44.62
CA ALA A 398 -2.09 7.70 45.17
C ALA A 398 -1.00 8.70 44.75
N LYS A 399 0.28 8.29 44.78
CA LYS A 399 1.42 9.12 44.38
C LYS A 399 1.50 9.31 42.87
N LEU A 400 1.11 8.30 42.09
CA LEU A 400 0.95 8.41 40.64
C LEU A 400 -0.14 9.42 40.26
N ILE A 401 -1.29 9.37 40.94
CA ILE A 401 -2.40 10.30 40.73
C ILE A 401 -1.99 11.74 41.10
N GLU A 402 -1.22 11.91 42.18
CA GLU A 402 -0.73 13.21 42.62
C GLU A 402 0.20 13.89 41.60
N HIS A 403 1.04 13.10 40.92
CA HIS A 403 2.00 13.62 39.92
C HIS A 403 1.45 13.59 38.50
N ALA A 404 0.33 12.90 38.26
CA ALA A 404 -0.28 12.80 36.95
C ALA A 404 -0.99 14.11 36.59
N ASN A 405 -0.71 14.63 35.39
CA ASN A 405 -1.45 15.77 34.86
C ASN A 405 -2.89 15.41 34.49
N VAL A 406 -3.15 14.12 34.21
CA VAL A 406 -4.43 13.57 33.81
C VAL A 406 -4.51 12.14 34.34
N VAL A 407 -5.64 11.79 34.91
CA VAL A 407 -5.93 10.41 35.31
C VAL A 407 -7.21 9.99 34.61
N LEU A 408 -7.19 8.83 33.94
CA LEU A 408 -8.35 8.22 33.32
C LEU A 408 -8.52 6.83 33.92
N CYS A 409 -9.73 6.50 34.35
CA CYS A 409 -10.05 5.20 34.90
C CYS A 409 -11.23 4.60 34.13
N THR A 410 -11.06 3.38 33.63
CA THR A 410 -12.12 2.65 32.92
C THR A 410 -13.26 2.19 33.84
N LEU A 411 -13.11 2.36 35.15
CA LEU A 411 -14.14 2.08 36.15
C LEU A 411 -14.94 3.33 36.56
N TRP A 412 -14.59 4.51 36.04
CA TRP A 412 -15.36 5.72 36.31
C TRP A 412 -16.59 5.80 35.41
N GLU A 413 -17.67 6.35 35.96
CA GLU A 413 -18.85 6.74 35.19
C GLU A 413 -18.44 7.65 34.01
N PRO A 414 -19.05 7.49 32.83
CA PRO A 414 -18.72 8.30 31.65
C PRO A 414 -18.68 9.81 31.90
N ASP A 415 -19.63 10.33 32.70
CA ASP A 415 -19.71 11.75 33.05
C ASP A 415 -18.53 12.23 33.91
N VAL A 416 -17.96 11.35 34.72
CA VAL A 416 -16.77 11.65 35.53
C VAL A 416 -15.54 11.71 34.63
N THR A 417 -15.41 10.73 33.73
CA THR A 417 -14.32 10.70 32.74
C THR A 417 -14.38 11.91 31.81
N GLN A 418 -15.56 12.27 31.30
CA GLN A 418 -15.76 13.44 30.46
C GLN A 418 -15.36 14.74 31.17
N ARG A 419 -15.72 14.91 32.45
CA ARG A 419 -15.31 16.07 33.25
C ARG A 419 -13.79 16.16 33.43
N GLN A 420 -13.11 15.02 33.60
CA GLN A 420 -11.65 15.00 33.71
C GLN A 420 -10.98 15.38 32.38
N VAL A 421 -11.46 14.84 31.26
CA VAL A 421 -10.96 15.20 29.91
C VAL A 421 -11.14 16.69 29.63
N LEU A 422 -12.32 17.25 29.92
CA LEU A 422 -12.59 18.68 29.74
C LEU A 422 -11.67 19.54 30.60
N LYS A 423 -11.50 19.20 31.88
CA LYS A 423 -10.60 19.90 32.80
C LYS A 423 -9.15 19.90 32.27
N THR A 424 -8.67 18.74 31.82
CA THR A 424 -7.34 18.60 31.23
C THR A 424 -7.18 19.47 29.99
N TRP A 425 -8.15 19.46 29.10
CA TRP A 425 -8.14 20.25 27.87
C TRP A 425 -8.04 21.75 28.17
N THR A 426 -8.85 22.24 29.10
CA THR A 426 -8.80 23.65 29.53
C THR A 426 -7.43 24.02 30.12
N LEU A 427 -6.86 23.17 30.99
CA LEU A 427 -5.53 23.41 31.58
C LEU A 427 -4.42 23.42 30.53
N LEU A 428 -4.52 22.58 29.50
CA LEU A 428 -3.56 22.55 28.40
C LEU A 428 -3.62 23.84 27.58
N GLN A 429 -4.83 24.29 27.22
CA GLN A 429 -5.01 25.55 26.48
C GLN A 429 -4.42 26.75 27.23
N GLN A 430 -4.62 26.82 28.55
CA GLN A 430 -4.02 27.88 29.38
C GLN A 430 -2.49 27.85 29.35
N ARG A 431 -1.87 26.66 29.39
CA ARG A 431 -0.40 26.53 29.31
C ARG A 431 0.15 26.92 27.94
N ILE A 432 -0.55 26.56 26.87
CA ILE A 432 -0.19 26.95 25.50
C ILE A 432 -0.24 28.47 25.37
N GLN A 433 -1.31 29.10 25.84
CA GLN A 433 -1.47 30.55 25.80
C GLN A 433 -0.36 31.27 26.59
N LYS A 434 -0.06 30.80 27.80
CA LYS A 434 1.02 31.34 28.62
C LYS A 434 2.39 31.25 27.94
N ARG A 435 2.70 30.12 27.29
CA ARG A 435 3.94 29.98 26.50
C ARG A 435 3.98 30.94 25.30
N LEU A 436 2.85 31.15 24.63
CA LEU A 436 2.78 32.09 23.50
C LEU A 436 3.01 33.55 23.95
N GLU A 437 2.60 33.89 25.18
CA GLU A 437 2.85 35.20 25.79
C GLU A 437 4.32 35.36 26.24
N GLU A 438 4.95 34.30 26.75
CA GLU A 438 6.37 34.29 27.14
C GLU A 438 7.34 34.39 25.93
N ILE A 439 6.89 34.01 24.72
CA ILE A 439 7.70 34.05 23.48
C ILE A 439 7.59 35.39 22.75
N ARG A 440 6.64 36.26 23.09
CA ARG A 440 6.54 37.59 22.48
C ARG A 440 7.66 38.50 23.03
N PRO A 441 8.48 39.14 22.17
CA PRO A 441 9.43 40.13 22.65
C PRO A 441 8.65 41.29 23.27
N SER A 442 9.05 41.71 24.47
CA SER A 442 8.56 42.93 25.11
C SER A 442 8.79 44.13 24.17
N PRO A 443 7.84 45.07 24.10
CA PRO A 443 7.76 46.10 23.06
C PRO A 443 8.97 47.03 23.00
#